data_AF-C7N6P4-F1
#
_entry.id   AF-C7N6P4-F1
#
_cell.length_a   1.000
_cell.length_b   1.000
_cell.length_c   1.000
_cell.angle_alpha   90.00
_cell.angle_beta   90.00
_cell.angle_gamma   90.00
#
_symmetry.space_group_name_H-M   'P 1'
#
loop_
_entity.id
_entity.type
_entity.pdbx_description
1 polymer ?
#
loop_
_entity_poly.entity_id
_entity_poly.type
_entity_poly.pdbx_seq_one_letter_code
_entity_poly.pdbx_strand_id
1 'polypeptide(L)'
;MPAKDYKAYVSALNNASLLAQRDLSAVWERVEGMPPDGARDALLALVPGIVYRYGRMAALAAAQYYEAERLQAGGPEGFSAEVSDGVPMEQIEASVRFACGHLFPGDGDGTQPEQDGGLFGGQGRRVREVPGARHD
;
A
#
# COMPACT_ATOMS: atom_id res chain seq x y z
N MET A 1 27.48 1.20 12.96
CA MET A 1 27.52 1.26 11.47
C MET A 1 26.20 0.70 10.95
N PRO A 2 25.18 1.53 10.69
CA PRO A 2 23.81 1.13 10.28
C PRO A 2 23.67 0.70 8.81
N ALA A 3 24.76 0.75 8.03
CA ALA A 3 24.72 0.59 6.58
C ALA A 3 24.35 -0.83 6.10
N LYS A 4 24.51 -1.87 6.94
CA LYS A 4 24.22 -3.26 6.55
C LYS A 4 22.73 -3.58 6.65
N ASP A 5 22.10 -3.22 7.77
CA ASP A 5 20.69 -3.52 8.03
C ASP A 5 19.78 -2.67 7.13
N TYR A 6 20.15 -1.41 6.91
CA TYR A 6 19.50 -0.56 5.92
C TYR A 6 19.58 -1.13 4.49
N LYS A 7 20.76 -1.60 4.06
CA LYS A 7 20.92 -2.25 2.74
C LYS A 7 20.10 -3.52 2.61
N ALA A 8 20.04 -4.34 3.67
CA ALA A 8 19.23 -5.55 3.69
C ALA A 8 17.74 -5.23 3.58
N TYR A 9 17.26 -4.22 4.30
CA TYR A 9 15.88 -3.72 4.21
C TYR A 9 15.54 -3.23 2.80
N VAL A 10 16.36 -2.35 2.22
CA VAL A 10 16.14 -1.84 0.86
C VAL A 10 16.15 -2.98 -0.17
N SER A 11 17.06 -3.94 -0.04
CA SER A 11 17.09 -5.11 -0.92
C SER A 11 15.81 -5.94 -0.79
N ALA A 12 15.28 -6.13 0.42
CA ALA A 12 14.06 -6.88 0.64
C ALA A 12 12.84 -6.17 0.02
N LEU A 13 12.74 -4.85 0.16
CA LEU A 13 11.69 -4.05 -0.48
C LEU A 13 11.74 -4.13 -2.01
N ASN A 14 12.93 -3.98 -2.59
CA ASN A 14 13.11 -4.07 -4.03
C ASN A 14 12.73 -5.46 -4.55
N ASN A 15 13.17 -6.51 -3.86
CA ASN A 15 12.82 -7.89 -4.22
C ASN A 15 11.32 -8.15 -4.11
N ALA A 16 10.66 -7.69 -3.05
CA ALA A 16 9.22 -7.81 -2.89
C ALA A 16 8.47 -7.11 -4.03
N SER A 17 8.93 -5.92 -4.43
CA SER A 17 8.35 -5.13 -5.53
C SER A 17 8.53 -5.82 -6.88
N LEU A 18 9.72 -6.34 -7.18
CA LEU A 18 10.02 -7.06 -8.41
C LEU A 18 9.19 -8.35 -8.54
N LEU A 19 9.06 -9.11 -7.46
CA LEU A 19 8.25 -10.33 -7.44
C LEU A 19 6.77 -10.02 -7.59
N ALA A 20 6.27 -8.95 -6.94
CA ALA A 20 4.90 -8.49 -7.11
C ALA A 20 4.59 -8.10 -8.56
N GLN A 21 5.48 -7.33 -9.20
CA GLN A 21 5.33 -6.93 -10.59
C GLN A 21 5.34 -8.13 -11.54
N ARG A 22 6.26 -9.09 -11.31
CA ARG A 22 6.33 -10.32 -12.12
C ARG A 22 5.04 -11.12 -12.01
N ASP A 23 4.55 -11.34 -10.79
CA ASP A 23 3.34 -12.13 -10.58
C ASP A 23 2.10 -11.41 -11.12
N LEU A 24 2.04 -10.08 -11.01
CA LEU A 24 0.98 -9.28 -11.61
C LEU A 24 1.01 -9.35 -13.15
N SER A 25 2.20 -9.32 -13.77
CA SER A 25 2.35 -9.53 -15.22
C SER A 25 1.81 -10.89 -15.64
N ALA A 26 2.11 -11.94 -14.88
CA ALA A 26 1.60 -13.29 -15.16
C ALA A 26 0.07 -13.39 -15.01
N VAL A 27 -0.53 -12.63 -14.08
CA VAL A 27 -1.99 -12.51 -14.00
C VAL A 27 -2.55 -11.82 -15.25
N TRP A 28 -1.91 -10.74 -15.70
CA TRP A 28 -2.34 -10.03 -16.90
C TRP A 28 -2.31 -10.89 -18.16
N GLU A 29 -1.20 -11.60 -18.39
CA GLU A 29 -1.08 -12.55 -19.50
C GLU A 29 -2.16 -13.65 -19.44
N ARG A 30 -2.55 -14.07 -18.23
CA ARG A 30 -3.58 -15.10 -18.06
C ARG A 30 -4.99 -14.61 -18.42
N VAL A 31 -5.29 -13.35 -18.14
CA VAL A 31 -6.62 -12.78 -18.42
C VAL A 31 -6.75 -12.18 -19.82
N GLU A 32 -5.64 -12.11 -20.56
CA GLU A 32 -5.63 -11.66 -21.95
C GLU A 32 -6.55 -12.53 -22.81
N GLY A 33 -7.45 -11.90 -23.56
CA GLY A 33 -8.44 -12.59 -24.41
C GLY A 33 -9.65 -13.17 -23.68
N MET A 34 -9.75 -13.03 -22.34
CA MET A 34 -10.97 -13.39 -21.61
C MET A 34 -12.13 -12.41 -21.91
N PRO A 35 -13.39 -12.86 -21.78
CA PRO A 35 -14.52 -11.92 -21.76
C PRO A 35 -14.37 -10.92 -20.60
N PRO A 36 -14.85 -9.66 -20.74
CA PRO A 36 -14.64 -8.60 -19.76
C PRO A 36 -15.01 -8.96 -18.32
N ASP A 37 -16.16 -9.61 -18.12
CA ASP A 37 -16.61 -10.05 -16.80
C ASP A 37 -15.68 -11.11 -16.19
N GLY A 38 -15.18 -12.05 -17.01
CA GLY A 38 -14.25 -13.07 -16.57
C GLY A 38 -12.87 -12.51 -16.20
N ALA A 39 -12.38 -11.54 -16.98
CA ALA A 39 -11.13 -10.84 -16.69
C ALA A 39 -11.21 -10.06 -15.37
N ARG A 40 -12.30 -9.32 -15.17
CA ARG A 40 -12.60 -8.62 -13.91
C ARG A 40 -12.54 -9.56 -12.71
N ASP A 41 -13.33 -10.65 -12.77
CA ASP A 41 -13.51 -11.52 -11.63
C ASP A 41 -12.20 -12.24 -11.28
N ALA A 42 -11.40 -12.59 -12.30
CA ALA A 42 -10.06 -13.13 -12.12
C ALA A 42 -9.11 -12.12 -11.45
N LEU A 43 -9.13 -10.86 -11.84
CA LEU A 43 -8.28 -9.82 -11.23
C LEU A 43 -8.66 -9.57 -9.77
N LEU A 44 -9.96 -9.48 -9.47
CA LEU A 44 -10.46 -9.35 -8.09
C LEU A 44 -10.11 -10.56 -7.22
N ALA A 45 -10.04 -11.76 -7.81
CA ALA A 45 -9.65 -12.96 -7.07
C ALA A 45 -8.13 -13.04 -6.83
N LEU A 46 -7.30 -12.62 -7.79
CA LEU A 46 -5.87 -12.90 -7.79
C LEU A 46 -5.01 -11.76 -7.22
N VAL A 47 -5.33 -10.50 -7.54
CA VAL A 47 -4.54 -9.33 -7.13
C VAL A 47 -4.43 -9.20 -5.60
N PRO A 48 -5.48 -9.42 -4.80
CA PRO A 48 -5.37 -9.33 -3.35
C PRO A 48 -4.35 -10.30 -2.74
N GLY A 49 -4.23 -11.51 -3.29
CA GLY A 49 -3.22 -12.48 -2.86
C GLY A 49 -1.79 -12.00 -3.11
N ILE A 50 -1.55 -11.32 -4.23
CA ILE A 50 -0.26 -10.72 -4.57
C ILE A 50 0.07 -9.59 -3.58
N VAL A 51 -0.87 -8.66 -3.35
CA VAL A 51 -0.68 -7.54 -2.42
C VAL A 51 -0.40 -8.05 -1.01
N TYR A 52 -1.18 -9.00 -0.51
CA TYR A 52 -0.99 -9.57 0.81
C TYR A 52 0.38 -10.21 0.97
N ARG A 53 0.79 -11.06 0.01
CA ARG A 53 2.03 -11.81 0.08
C ARG A 53 3.26 -10.90 0.12
N TYR A 54 3.33 -9.96 -0.82
CA TYR A 54 4.51 -9.10 -0.97
C TYR A 54 4.49 -7.91 0.00
N GLY A 55 3.30 -7.44 0.39
CA GLY A 55 3.13 -6.48 1.48
C GLY A 55 3.62 -7.02 2.83
N ARG A 56 3.32 -8.28 3.15
CA ARG A 56 3.83 -8.92 4.37
C ARG A 56 5.35 -9.09 4.37
N MET A 57 5.95 -9.40 3.22
CA MET A 57 7.41 -9.46 3.11
C MET A 57 8.04 -8.09 3.41
N ALA A 58 7.47 -7.02 2.87
CA ALA A 58 7.92 -5.64 3.13
C ALA A 58 7.74 -5.25 4.60
N ALA A 59 6.57 -5.56 5.19
CA ALA A 59 6.27 -5.25 6.59
C ALA A 59 7.21 -5.97 7.55
N LEU A 60 7.54 -7.24 7.31
CA LEU A 60 8.48 -8.00 8.13
C LEU A 60 9.90 -7.44 8.02
N ALA A 61 10.35 -7.08 6.82
CA ALA A 61 11.65 -6.46 6.62
C ALA A 61 11.75 -5.09 7.33
N ALA A 62 10.68 -4.31 7.30
CA ALA A 62 10.60 -3.04 8.03
C ALA A 62 10.66 -3.25 9.54
N ALA A 63 9.90 -4.21 10.06
CA ALA A 63 9.90 -4.55 11.49
C ALA A 63 11.31 -4.90 11.99
N GLN A 64 12.00 -5.80 11.28
CA GLN A 64 13.37 -6.19 11.62
C GLN A 64 14.35 -5.01 11.58
N TYR A 65 14.23 -4.13 10.58
CA TYR A 65 15.07 -2.94 10.48
C TYR A 65 14.85 -1.98 11.65
N TYR A 66 13.59 -1.69 12.00
CA TYR A 66 13.29 -0.78 13.11
C TYR A 66 13.64 -1.36 14.49
N GLU A 67 13.50 -2.66 14.68
CA GLU A 67 13.99 -3.35 15.89
C GLU A 67 15.50 -3.19 16.04
N ALA A 68 16.26 -3.41 14.96
CA ALA A 68 17.71 -3.26 14.95
C ALA A 68 18.15 -1.81 15.21
N GLU A 69 17.50 -0.83 14.57
CA GLU A 69 17.77 0.60 14.78
C GLU A 69 17.46 1.03 16.22
N ARG A 70 16.35 0.56 16.80
CA ARG A 70 15.96 0.92 18.16
C ARG A 70 16.90 0.33 19.21
N LEU A 71 17.34 -0.91 19.01
CA LEU A 71 18.34 -1.54 19.89
C LEU A 71 19.66 -0.75 19.85
N GLN A 72 20.09 -0.34 18.66
CA GLN A 72 21.31 0.48 18.49
C GLN A 72 21.19 1.88 19.10
N ALA A 73 20.00 2.46 19.10
CA ALA A 73 19.73 3.74 19.74
C ALA A 73 19.71 3.68 21.30
N GLY A 74 20.03 2.52 21.89
CA GLY A 74 19.99 2.31 23.35
C GLY A 74 18.58 2.10 23.89
N GLY A 75 17.64 1.70 23.03
CA GLY A 75 16.31 1.29 23.45
C GLY A 75 16.33 0.01 24.31
N PRO A 76 15.22 -0.29 25.01
CA PRO A 76 15.12 -1.48 25.84
C PRO A 76 15.26 -2.76 25.00
N GLU A 77 15.98 -3.75 25.55
CA GLU A 77 16.01 -5.10 25.01
C GLU A 77 14.60 -5.71 25.00
N GLY A 78 14.27 -6.48 23.96
CA GLY A 78 12.96 -7.13 23.82
C GLY A 78 11.87 -6.26 23.19
N PHE A 79 12.18 -5.07 22.68
CA PHE A 79 11.26 -4.36 21.78
C PHE A 79 11.01 -5.20 20.52
N SER A 80 9.73 -5.39 20.19
CA SER A 80 9.31 -5.97 18.91
C SER A 80 8.44 -4.97 18.16
N ALA A 81 8.74 -4.78 16.88
CA ALA A 81 7.97 -3.93 16.00
C ALA A 81 6.69 -4.66 15.55
N GLU A 82 5.58 -3.94 15.59
CA GLU A 82 4.30 -4.46 15.11
C GLU A 82 4.34 -4.61 13.59
N VAL A 83 4.12 -5.83 13.10
CA VAL A 83 4.01 -6.09 11.68
C VAL A 83 2.61 -5.69 11.23
N SER A 84 2.54 -4.77 10.27
CA SER A 84 1.26 -4.32 9.70
C SER A 84 0.44 -5.50 9.14
N ASP A 85 -0.87 -5.47 9.41
CA ASP A 85 -1.85 -6.41 8.82
C ASP A 85 -2.00 -6.24 7.29
N GLY A 86 -1.40 -5.18 6.73
CA GLY A 86 -1.41 -4.88 5.30
C GLY A 86 -2.48 -3.86 4.91
N VAL A 87 -2.72 -3.78 3.60
CA VAL A 87 -3.71 -2.88 3.02
C VAL A 87 -5.10 -3.52 3.14
N PRO A 88 -6.15 -2.78 3.56
CA PRO A 88 -7.52 -3.29 3.62
C PRO A 88 -7.99 -3.84 2.27
N MET A 89 -8.73 -4.97 2.30
CA MET A 89 -9.21 -5.65 1.10
C MET A 89 -10.06 -4.72 0.23
N GLU A 90 -10.90 -3.91 0.85
CA GLU A 90 -11.80 -2.97 0.18
C GLU A 90 -11.02 -1.92 -0.62
N GLN A 91 -9.87 -1.49 -0.11
CA GLN A 91 -8.99 -0.53 -0.79
C GLN A 91 -8.28 -1.18 -1.98
N ILE A 92 -7.89 -2.45 -1.87
CA ILE A 92 -7.30 -3.23 -2.97
C ILE A 92 -8.34 -3.42 -4.07
N GLU A 93 -9.55 -3.85 -3.73
CA GLU A 93 -10.65 -4.02 -4.69
C GLU A 93 -11.00 -2.71 -5.39
N ALA A 94 -11.12 -1.61 -4.66
CA ALA A 94 -11.37 -0.30 -5.25
C ALA A 94 -10.28 0.10 -6.25
N SER A 95 -9.01 -0.19 -5.93
CA SER A 95 -7.87 0.08 -6.81
C SER A 95 -7.90 -0.80 -8.07
N VAL A 96 -8.26 -2.08 -7.93
CA VAL A 96 -8.45 -2.99 -9.08
C VAL A 96 -9.58 -2.51 -9.98
N ARG A 97 -10.73 -2.13 -9.39
CA ARG A 97 -11.87 -1.56 -10.12
C ARG A 97 -11.49 -0.32 -10.90
N PHE A 98 -10.83 0.63 -10.23
CA PHE A 98 -10.33 1.86 -10.83
C PHE A 98 -9.38 1.56 -12.00
N ALA A 99 -8.42 0.65 -11.83
CA ALA A 99 -7.46 0.29 -12.87
C ALA A 99 -8.10 -0.43 -14.07
N CYS A 100 -9.18 -1.19 -13.83
CA CYS A 100 -9.90 -1.93 -14.86
C CYS A 100 -10.93 -1.08 -15.62
N GLY A 101 -11.25 0.12 -15.14
CA GLY A 101 -12.12 1.11 -15.79
C GLY A 101 -13.30 0.49 -16.55
N HIS A 102 -13.21 0.50 -17.89
CA HIS A 102 -14.25 0.07 -18.83
C HIS A 102 -14.66 -1.41 -18.75
N LEU A 103 -13.98 -2.25 -17.96
CA LEU A 103 -14.35 -3.65 -17.75
C LEU A 103 -15.54 -3.80 -16.77
N PHE A 104 -15.98 -2.72 -16.12
CA PHE A 104 -17.12 -2.70 -15.21
C PHE A 104 -18.32 -1.98 -15.84
N PRO A 105 -19.46 -2.66 -16.09
CA PRO A 105 -20.66 -2.01 -16.61
C PRO A 105 -21.27 -1.11 -15.51
N GLY A 106 -21.22 0.21 -15.70
CA GLY A 106 -21.78 1.18 -14.75
C GLY A 106 -20.98 2.48 -14.62
N ASP A 107 -19.68 2.45 -14.92
CA ASP A 107 -18.80 3.64 -14.91
C ASP A 107 -18.72 4.31 -16.31
N GLY A 108 -19.81 4.17 -17.08
CA GLY A 108 -19.93 4.58 -18.47
C GLY A 108 -20.57 5.96 -18.69
N ASP A 109 -20.37 6.89 -17.76
CA ASP A 109 -20.49 8.32 -18.08
C ASP A 109 -19.08 8.90 -17.96
N GLY A 110 -18.52 9.32 -19.09
CA GLY A 110 -17.22 9.96 -19.23
C GLY A 110 -17.12 11.33 -18.58
N THR A 111 -17.60 11.48 -17.35
CA THR A 111 -17.37 12.64 -16.50
C THR A 111 -16.28 12.28 -15.50
N GLN A 112 -15.03 12.44 -15.95
CA GLN A 112 -13.88 12.51 -15.04
C GLN A 112 -14.13 13.66 -14.05
N PRO A 113 -14.23 13.45 -12.72
CA PRO A 113 -13.85 14.51 -11.82
C PRO A 113 -12.33 14.58 -11.94
N GLU A 114 -11.88 15.66 -12.57
CA GLU A 114 -10.54 16.22 -12.49
C GLU A 114 -9.87 15.81 -11.17
N GLN A 115 -8.97 14.83 -11.23
CA GLN A 115 -8.18 14.40 -10.08
C GLN A 115 -7.10 15.46 -9.87
N ASP A 116 -7.49 16.49 -9.12
CA ASP A 116 -6.59 17.46 -8.53
C ASP A 116 -5.55 16.70 -7.67
N GLY A 117 -4.27 16.98 -7.91
CA GLY A 117 -3.13 16.20 -7.45
C GLY A 117 -2.92 16.25 -5.93
N GLY A 118 -3.72 15.49 -5.18
CA GLY A 118 -3.80 15.63 -3.72
C GLY A 118 -3.91 14.35 -2.91
N LEU A 119 -3.42 13.20 -3.37
CA LEU A 119 -3.45 11.95 -2.57
C LEU A 119 -2.11 11.56 -1.90
N PHE A 120 -1.26 12.56 -1.63
CA PHE A 120 -0.20 12.50 -0.62
C PHE A 120 -0.26 13.70 0.37
N GLY A 121 -1.43 14.33 0.51
CA GLY A 121 -1.66 15.44 1.45
C GLY A 121 -2.17 14.95 2.81
N GLY A 122 -1.25 14.52 3.68
CA GLY A 122 -1.57 14.22 5.08
C GLY A 122 -2.12 15.44 5.82
N GLN A 123 -3.45 15.46 5.98
CA GLN A 123 -4.20 15.89 7.15
C GLN A 123 -3.63 17.06 7.98
N GLY A 124 -4.07 18.28 7.64
CA GLY A 124 -4.01 19.44 8.52
C GLY A 124 -4.84 19.20 9.79
N ARG A 125 -4.16 18.93 10.90
CA ARG A 125 -4.74 18.98 12.25
C ARG A 125 -5.12 20.43 12.53
N ARG A 126 -6.39 20.79 12.32
CA ARG A 126 -6.93 22.09 12.75
C ARG A 126 -6.77 22.19 14.27
N VAL A 127 -5.84 23.03 14.71
CA VAL A 127 -5.83 23.55 16.08
C VAL A 127 -7.14 24.34 16.23
N ARG A 128 -8.01 23.92 17.16
CA ARG A 128 -9.13 24.77 17.58
C ARG A 128 -8.54 26.04 18.16
N GLU A 129 -8.80 27.16 17.50
CA GLU A 129 -8.70 28.47 18.11
C GLU A 129 -9.60 28.50 19.35
N VAL A 130 -9.01 28.87 20.49
CA VAL A 130 -9.74 29.17 21.72
C VAL A 130 -10.10 30.65 21.65
N PRO A 131 -11.40 31.02 21.66
CA PRO A 131 -11.80 32.42 21.53
C PRO A 131 -11.58 33.17 22.85
N GLY A 132 -10.86 34.28 22.73
CA GLY A 132 -10.90 35.52 23.53
C GLY A 132 -11.27 35.46 25.02
N ALA A 133 -10.31 35.85 25.86
CA ALA A 133 -10.59 36.65 27.05
C ALA A 133 -9.51 37.74 27.18
N ARG A 134 -9.90 38.99 26.91
CA ARG A 134 -9.27 40.18 27.51
C ARG A 134 -10.29 40.81 28.45
N HIS A 135 -9.79 41.29 29.58
CA HIS A 135 -10.34 42.15 30.64
C HIS A 135 -9.82 41.55 31.97
N ASP A 136 -8.99 42.20 32.79
CA ASP A 136 -8.73 43.62 33.03
C ASP A 136 -7.25 43.90 33.36
#